data_AF-A0A7I4YMW4-F1
#
_entry.id   AF-A0A7I4YMW4-F1
#
_cell.length_a   1.000
_cell.length_b   1.000
_cell.length_c   1.000
_cell.angle_alpha   90.00
_cell.angle_beta   90.00
_cell.angle_gamma   90.00
#
_symmetry.space_group_name_H-M   'P 1'
#
loop_
_entity.id
_entity.type
_entity.pdbx_description
1 polymer ?
#
loop_
_entity_poly.entity_id
_entity_poly.type
_entity_poly.pdbx_seq_one_letter_code
_entity_poly.pdbx_strand_id
1 'polypeptide(L)'
;MNLLILCLLSVFIGGVYSIQCYICNSITHPECENDYEQFLRNCPVKSFGGRKAVPPIGCRKYRQTANEETSIVRECAYLGEDVENKSNKGSAGVSRTMSQCSDRPACNPAAPLHGGLSILVIALFRLFA
;
A
#
# COMPACT_ATOMS: atom_id res chain seq x y z
N MET A 1 8.97 -28.78 -38.51
CA MET A 1 9.39 -27.36 -38.54
C MET A 1 8.41 -26.45 -37.81
N ASN A 2 7.09 -26.56 -38.02
CA ASN A 2 6.09 -25.69 -37.37
C ASN A 2 5.92 -25.87 -35.85
N LEU A 3 6.07 -27.10 -35.32
CA LEU A 3 5.89 -27.35 -33.88
C LEU A 3 7.03 -26.78 -33.02
N LEU A 4 8.25 -26.76 -33.57
CA LEU A 4 9.45 -26.21 -32.92
C LEU A 4 9.39 -24.67 -32.85
N ILE A 5 8.81 -24.03 -33.86
CA ILE A 5 8.56 -22.58 -33.89
C ILE A 5 7.49 -22.18 -32.87
N LEU A 6 6.42 -22.99 -32.70
CA LEU A 6 5.40 -22.78 -31.68
C LEU A 6 5.94 -22.91 -30.25
N CYS A 7 6.83 -23.87 -29.99
CA CYS A 7 7.50 -24.03 -28.69
C CYS A 7 8.52 -22.91 -28.39
N LEU A 8 9.15 -22.31 -29.40
CA LEU A 8 10.06 -21.18 -29.21
C LEU A 8 9.32 -19.86 -28.93
N LEU A 9 8.09 -19.72 -29.44
CA LEU A 9 7.24 -18.55 -29.20
C LEU A 9 6.61 -18.51 -27.80
N SER A 10 6.43 -19.65 -27.13
CA SER A 10 5.82 -19.70 -25.80
C SER A 10 6.76 -19.27 -24.66
N VAL A 11 8.07 -19.17 -24.91
CA VAL A 11 9.09 -18.84 -23.89
C VAL A 11 9.19 -17.34 -23.59
N PHE A 12 8.57 -16.46 -24.41
CA PHE A 12 8.72 -15.00 -24.28
C PHE A 12 7.61 -14.28 -23.53
N ILE A 13 6.65 -14.99 -22.92
CA ILE A 13 5.64 -14.36 -22.05
C ILE A 13 6.21 -14.26 -20.62
N GLY A 14 7.32 -13.54 -20.47
CA GLY A 14 7.74 -13.03 -19.17
C GLY A 14 6.78 -11.91 -18.78
N GLY A 15 5.78 -12.21 -17.96
CA GLY A 15 4.84 -11.20 -17.47
C GLY A 15 5.59 -10.07 -16.79
N VAL A 16 5.37 -8.83 -17.26
CA VAL A 16 5.84 -7.64 -16.56
C VAL A 16 4.93 -7.47 -15.35
N TYR A 17 5.30 -8.08 -14.22
CA TYR A 17 4.59 -7.88 -12.96
C TYR A 17 4.80 -6.45 -12.50
N SER A 18 3.81 -5.58 -12.75
CA SER A 18 3.79 -4.23 -12.19
C SER A 18 3.31 -4.30 -10.74
N ILE A 19 4.04 -3.69 -9.82
CA ILE A 19 3.58 -3.50 -8.44
C ILE A 19 2.26 -2.74 -8.46
N GLN A 20 1.27 -3.22 -7.71
CA GLN A 20 0.01 -2.54 -7.50
C GLN A 20 -0.07 -2.06 -6.06
N CYS A 21 -0.56 -0.84 -5.86
CA CYS A 21 -0.77 -0.26 -4.54
C CYS A 21 -2.09 0.49 -4.54
N TYR A 22 -2.63 0.74 -3.35
CA TYR A 22 -3.66 1.76 -3.21
C TYR A 22 -3.00 3.13 -3.37
N ILE A 23 -3.56 3.99 -4.23
CA ILE A 23 -3.02 5.32 -4.56
C ILE A 23 -4.11 6.37 -4.36
N CYS A 24 -4.09 7.06 -3.22
CA CYS A 24 -5.10 8.05 -2.87
C CYS A 24 -4.61 9.04 -1.80
N ASN A 25 -5.34 10.16 -1.65
CA ASN A 25 -5.12 11.17 -0.62
C ASN A 25 -6.46 11.56 0.00
N SER A 26 -6.60 11.42 1.33
CA SER A 26 -7.85 11.69 2.03
C SER A 26 -8.28 13.16 2.04
N ILE A 27 -7.39 14.10 1.71
CA ILE A 27 -7.74 15.52 1.57
C ILE A 27 -8.63 15.74 0.35
N THR A 28 -8.33 15.06 -0.76
CA THR A 28 -9.09 15.20 -2.01
C THR A 28 -10.12 14.11 -2.24
N HIS A 29 -9.93 12.95 -1.61
CA HIS A 29 -10.78 11.77 -1.71
C HIS A 29 -11.01 11.22 -0.30
N PRO A 30 -12.00 11.72 0.47
CA PRO A 30 -12.26 11.29 1.84
C PRO A 30 -12.40 9.77 2.01
N GLU A 31 -12.96 9.09 1.01
CA GLU A 31 -13.06 7.63 0.88
C GLU A 31 -11.70 6.93 1.01
N CYS A 32 -10.59 7.61 0.75
CA CYS A 32 -9.25 7.07 0.97
C CYS A 32 -9.03 6.66 2.43
N GLU A 33 -9.72 7.22 3.43
CA GLU A 33 -9.49 6.80 4.80
C GLU A 33 -9.89 5.33 5.02
N ASN A 34 -11.11 4.97 4.63
CA ASN A 34 -11.75 3.69 4.95
C ASN A 34 -12.12 2.82 3.73
N ASP A 35 -12.45 3.42 2.58
CA ASP A 35 -12.89 2.76 1.35
C ASP A 35 -11.82 2.90 0.24
N TYR A 36 -10.56 2.65 0.60
CA TYR A 36 -9.39 2.89 -0.25
C TYR A 36 -9.20 1.84 -1.34
N GLU A 37 -9.92 0.71 -1.26
CA GLU A 37 -9.80 -0.44 -2.14
C GLU A 37 -10.06 -0.08 -3.60
N GLN A 38 -10.98 0.87 -3.84
CA GLN A 38 -11.30 1.38 -5.18
C GLN A 38 -10.13 2.12 -5.86
N PHE A 39 -9.09 2.48 -5.10
CA PHE A 39 -7.88 3.16 -5.58
C PHE A 39 -6.71 2.22 -5.85
N LEU A 40 -6.95 0.92 -5.99
CA LEU A 40 -5.92 -0.02 -6.43
C LEU A 40 -5.48 0.31 -7.86
N ARG A 41 -4.21 0.67 -8.05
CA ARG A 41 -3.65 1.06 -9.35
C ARG A 41 -2.25 0.49 -9.54
N ASN A 42 -1.85 0.30 -10.80
CA ASN A 42 -0.47 -0.05 -11.16
C ASN A 42 0.47 1.11 -10.82
N CYS A 43 1.63 0.78 -10.26
CA CYS A 43 2.68 1.74 -9.97
C CYS A 43 3.51 2.05 -11.23
N PRO A 44 3.51 3.30 -11.71
CA PRO A 44 4.29 3.66 -12.89
C PRO A 44 5.78 3.75 -12.56
N VAL A 45 6.65 3.56 -13.54
CA VAL A 45 8.05 3.98 -13.44
C VAL A 45 8.11 5.52 -13.42
N LYS A 46 8.88 6.11 -12.51
CA LYS A 46 8.98 7.59 -12.36
C LYS A 46 10.38 8.10 -12.63
N SER A 47 10.50 9.36 -13.04
CA SER A 47 11.78 10.08 -13.05
C SER A 47 11.80 11.07 -11.90
N PHE A 48 12.90 11.12 -11.15
CA PHE A 48 13.14 12.10 -10.10
C PHE A 48 14.31 12.98 -10.53
N GLY A 49 14.32 14.28 -10.21
CA GLY A 49 15.29 15.27 -10.74
C GLY A 49 16.74 14.77 -10.80
N GLY A 50 17.17 14.28 -11.97
CA GLY A 50 18.51 13.71 -12.24
C GLY A 50 18.59 12.18 -12.42
N ARG A 51 17.60 11.41 -11.97
CA ARG A 51 17.49 9.95 -12.17
C ARG A 51 16.35 9.63 -13.13
N LYS A 52 16.68 9.11 -14.31
CA LYS A 52 15.72 8.60 -15.28
C LYS A 52 15.27 7.19 -14.86
N ALA A 53 13.98 6.91 -15.02
CA ALA A 53 13.37 5.58 -14.89
C ALA A 53 13.68 4.83 -13.58
N VAL A 54 13.12 5.29 -12.47
CA VAL A 54 13.14 4.61 -11.18
C VAL A 54 11.89 3.71 -11.08
N PRO A 55 12.06 2.38 -11.03
CA PRO A 55 10.95 1.46 -10.85
C PRO A 55 10.41 1.55 -9.42
N PRO A 56 9.11 1.28 -9.21
CA PRO A 56 8.57 1.10 -7.87
C PRO A 56 9.22 -0.10 -7.18
N ILE A 57 9.36 -0.03 -5.86
CA ILE A 57 9.92 -1.09 -5.02
C ILE A 57 8.91 -1.66 -4.01
N GLY A 58 7.73 -1.03 -3.88
CA GLY A 58 6.69 -1.46 -2.95
C GLY A 58 5.58 -0.44 -2.80
N CYS A 59 4.84 -0.54 -1.70
CA CYS A 59 3.78 0.41 -1.35
C CYS A 59 4.14 1.20 -0.10
N ARG A 60 3.55 2.39 0.02
CA ARG A 60 3.74 3.27 1.17
C ARG A 60 2.42 3.87 1.64
N LYS A 61 2.34 4.12 2.93
CA LYS A 61 1.25 4.83 3.59
C LYS A 61 1.79 5.86 4.56
N TYR A 62 1.17 7.03 4.55
CA TYR A 62 1.40 8.09 5.51
C TYR A 62 0.13 8.41 6.28
N ARG A 63 0.28 8.60 7.58
CA ARG A 63 -0.66 9.35 8.42
C ARG A 63 0.04 10.63 8.82
N GLN A 64 -0.47 11.77 8.36
CA GLN A 64 0.09 13.09 8.65
C GLN A 64 -0.91 13.86 9.50
N THR A 65 -0.44 14.57 10.50
CA THR A 65 -1.24 15.51 11.28
C THR A 65 -0.56 16.86 11.20
N ALA A 66 -1.30 17.90 10.81
CA ALA A 66 -0.85 19.28 10.77
C ALA A 66 -2.00 20.16 11.28
N ASN A 67 -1.73 21.01 12.27
CA ASN A 67 -2.75 21.90 12.85
C ASN A 67 -4.05 21.16 13.24
N GLU A 68 -3.92 20.03 13.93
CA GLU A 68 -5.03 19.16 14.39
C GLU A 68 -5.77 18.40 13.27
N GLU A 69 -5.55 18.73 11.99
CA GLU A 69 -6.10 17.99 10.87
C GLU A 69 -5.22 16.79 10.54
N THR A 70 -5.84 15.61 10.37
CA THR A 70 -5.14 14.38 9.99
C THR A 70 -5.52 13.95 8.58
N SER A 71 -4.50 13.61 7.78
CA SER A 71 -4.67 13.06 6.43
C SER A 71 -3.98 11.72 6.27
N ILE A 72 -4.53 10.92 5.35
CA ILE A 72 -3.96 9.65 4.91
C ILE A 72 -3.56 9.77 3.45
N VAL A 73 -2.31 9.41 3.16
CA VAL A 73 -1.81 9.30 1.79
C VAL A 73 -1.30 7.89 1.57
N ARG A 74 -1.79 7.25 0.50
CA ARG A 74 -1.29 5.96 0.03
C ARG A 74 -0.66 6.15 -1.34
N GLU A 75 0.53 5.60 -1.54
CA GLU A 75 1.29 5.75 -2.78
C GLU A 75 2.24 4.58 -3.03
N CYS A 76 2.84 4.55 -4.21
CA CYS A 76 3.94 3.63 -4.53
C CYS A 76 5.24 4.11 -3.90
N ALA A 77 6.02 3.18 -3.34
CA ALA A 77 7.38 3.42 -2.88
C ALA A 77 8.38 3.25 -4.04
N TYR A 78 9.38 4.13 -4.12
CA TYR A 78 10.45 4.07 -5.13
C TYR A 78 11.85 3.98 -4.51
N LEU A 79 11.95 4.20 -3.20
CA LEU A 79 13.19 4.30 -2.42
C LEU A 79 12.89 3.95 -0.95
N GLY A 80 13.92 3.73 -0.15
CA GLY A 80 13.79 3.43 1.28
C GLY A 80 13.65 1.93 1.57
N GLU A 81 13.38 1.61 2.84
CA GLU A 81 13.29 0.25 3.37
C GLU A 81 11.90 -0.04 3.94
N ASP A 82 11.57 -1.31 4.08
CA ASP A 82 10.33 -1.74 4.72
C ASP A 82 10.37 -1.41 6.21
N VAL A 83 9.38 -0.65 6.67
CA VAL A 83 9.26 -0.22 8.05
C VAL A 83 7.80 -0.06 8.40
N GLU A 84 7.50 -0.19 9.69
CA GLU A 84 6.16 -0.02 10.21
C GLU A 84 6.12 1.16 11.18
N ASN A 85 5.15 2.05 10.98
CA ASN A 85 4.84 3.17 11.87
C ASN A 85 6.06 4.05 12.24
N LYS A 86 7.01 4.23 11.31
CA LYS A 86 8.16 5.12 11.49
C LYS A 86 7.68 6.57 11.64
N SER A 87 7.78 7.09 12.85
CA SER A 87 7.36 8.44 13.19
C SER A 87 8.45 9.45 12.86
N ASN A 88 8.07 10.54 12.21
CA ASN A 88 8.85 11.74 12.00
C ASN A 88 8.05 12.91 12.58
N LYS A 89 8.53 13.49 13.67
CA LYS A 89 7.94 14.68 14.29
C LYS A 89 8.61 15.92 13.70
N GLY A 90 7.82 16.86 13.22
CA GLY A 90 8.31 18.15 12.71
C GLY A 90 8.26 19.23 13.80
N SER A 91 7.88 20.43 13.40
CA SER A 91 7.54 21.54 14.30
C SER A 91 6.32 21.22 15.18
N ALA A 92 6.08 22.03 16.21
CA ALA A 92 4.90 21.90 17.07
C ALA A 92 3.60 21.81 16.24
N GLY A 93 2.79 20.77 16.48
CA GLY A 93 1.55 20.53 15.74
C GLY A 93 1.70 19.78 14.41
N VAL A 94 2.92 19.41 13.99
CA VAL A 94 3.17 18.61 12.79
C VAL A 94 3.79 17.27 13.13
N SER A 95 3.10 16.18 12.76
CA SER A 95 3.62 14.82 12.91
C SER A 95 3.30 13.98 11.69
N ARG A 96 4.18 13.03 11.36
CA ARG A 96 3.98 12.10 10.26
C ARG A 96 4.42 10.72 10.69
N THR A 97 3.54 9.74 10.51
CA THR A 97 3.85 8.33 10.66
C THR A 97 3.84 7.69 9.28
N MET A 98 4.86 6.90 8.96
CA MET A 98 4.99 6.20 7.69
C MET A 98 5.13 4.71 7.89
N SER A 99 4.43 3.93 7.08
CA SER A 99 4.72 2.51 6.84
C SER A 99 5.05 2.28 5.37
N GLN A 100 6.00 1.38 5.11
CA GLN A 100 6.40 0.92 3.78
C GLN A 100 6.55 -0.60 3.79
N CYS A 101 6.17 -1.24 2.70
CA CYS A 101 6.18 -2.68 2.53
C CYS A 101 6.48 -3.05 1.06
N SER A 102 7.13 -4.19 0.87
CA SER A 102 7.47 -4.76 -0.44
C SER A 102 7.17 -6.27 -0.55
N ASP A 103 6.60 -6.86 0.50
CA ASP A 103 6.33 -8.29 0.64
C ASP A 103 5.26 -8.81 -0.34
N ARG A 104 4.31 -7.97 -0.72
CA ARG A 104 3.21 -8.31 -1.64
C ARG A 104 2.59 -7.09 -2.31
N PRO A 105 1.87 -7.27 -3.44
CA PRO A 105 1.02 -6.22 -4.00
C PRO A 105 -0.04 -5.76 -2.99
N ALA A 106 -0.44 -4.50 -3.08
CA ALA A 106 -1.48 -3.88 -2.24
C ALA A 106 -1.22 -4.00 -0.73
N CYS A 107 0.04 -4.01 -0.30
CA CYS A 107 0.45 -4.19 1.09
C CYS A 107 0.25 -2.94 1.98
N ASN A 108 -0.35 -1.85 1.46
CA ASN A 108 -0.60 -0.60 2.20
C ASN A 108 -2.08 -0.36 2.64
N PRO A 109 -2.79 -1.33 3.27
CA PRO A 109 -4.19 -1.17 3.66
C PRO A 109 -4.39 -0.24 4.87
N ALA A 110 -5.64 -0.14 5.33
CA ALA A 110 -5.92 0.40 6.67
C ALA A 110 -5.16 -0.40 7.75
N ALA A 111 -4.86 0.25 8.87
CA ALA A 111 -4.39 -0.52 10.02
C ALA A 111 -5.55 -1.43 10.46
N PRO A 112 -5.32 -2.71 10.76
CA PRO A 112 -6.40 -3.57 11.23
C PRO A 112 -6.96 -2.96 12.52
N LEU A 113 -8.23 -2.56 12.48
CA LEU A 113 -8.97 -2.24 13.69
C LEU A 113 -9.00 -3.55 14.50
N HIS A 114 -8.37 -3.56 15.68
CA HIS A 114 -8.30 -4.74 16.55
C HIS A 114 -9.68 -5.04 17.18
N GLY A 115 -10.69 -5.33 16.37
CA GLY A 115 -12.10 -5.41 16.78
C GLY A 115 -12.76 -6.79 16.65
N GLY A 116 -12.01 -7.86 16.34
CA GLY A 116 -12.58 -9.17 16.02
C GLY A 116 -12.60 -10.20 17.15
N LEU A 117 -11.78 -10.05 18.20
CA LEU A 117 -11.61 -11.14 19.18
C LEU A 117 -12.71 -11.26 20.22
N SER A 118 -13.52 -10.20 20.42
CA SER A 118 -14.53 -10.20 21.51
C SER A 118 -15.85 -10.90 21.17
N ILE A 119 -16.17 -11.13 19.89
CA ILE A 119 -17.48 -11.70 19.50
C ILE A 119 -17.49 -13.24 19.66
N LEU A 120 -16.33 -13.89 19.52
CA LEU A 120 -16.18 -15.35 19.63
C LEU A 120 -16.44 -15.86 21.06
N VAL A 121 -16.11 -15.05 22.07
CA VAL A 121 -16.29 -15.41 23.49
C VAL A 121 -17.77 -15.44 23.87
N ILE A 122 -18.58 -14.47 23.42
CA ILE A 122 -20.02 -14.41 23.74
C ILE A 122 -20.79 -15.56 23.08
N ALA A 123 -20.42 -15.93 21.85
CA ALA A 123 -21.04 -17.07 21.15
C ALA A 123 -20.77 -18.40 21.85
N LEU A 124 -19.56 -18.60 22.39
CA LEU A 124 -19.23 -19.80 23.17
C LEU A 124 -20.00 -19.86 24.50
N PHE A 125 -20.15 -18.74 25.22
CA PHE A 125 -20.94 -18.72 26.46
C PHE A 125 -22.42 -19.06 26.27
N ARG A 126 -22.99 -18.84 25.08
CA ARG A 126 -24.39 -19.21 24.77
C ARG A 126 -24.57 -20.66 24.32
N LEU A 127 -23.48 -21.36 23.96
CA LEU A 127 -23.51 -22.77 23.57
C LEU A 127 -23.31 -23.72 24.76
N PHE A 128 -22.81 -23.21 25.89
CA PHE A 128 -22.56 -23.98 27.12
C PHE A 128 -23.47 -23.57 28.31
N ALA A 129 -24.54 -22.83 28.04
CA ALA A 129 -25.57 -22.46 29.02
C ALA A 129 -26.95 -22.99 28.59
#